data_AF-A0A9D5CXY9-F1
#
_entry.id   AF-A0A9D5CXY9-F1
#
_cell.length_a   1.000
_cell.length_b   1.000
_cell.length_c   1.000
_cell.angle_alpha   90.00
_cell.angle_beta   90.00
_cell.angle_gamma   90.00
#
_symmetry.space_group_name_H-M   'P 1'
#
loop_
_entity.id
_entity.type
_entity.pdbx_description
1 polymer ?
#
loop_
_entity_poly.entity_id
_entity_poly.type
_entity_poly.pdbx_seq_one_letter_code
_entity_poly.pdbx_strand_id
1 'polypeptide(L)' 'MESSEEAESKLAALPPHLIQAIVASEDHRFFGHLGVDPHGIARAVVHYPKGGGGSTITQQVDPYLA' A
#
# COMPACT_ATOMS: atom_id res chain seq x y z
N MET A 1 -4.27 20.27 -8.44
CA MET A 1 -5.30 20.45 -7.41
C MET A 1 -6.62 19.81 -7.86
N GLU A 2 -7.08 20.05 -9.09
CA GLU A 2 -8.26 19.36 -9.68
C GLU A 2 -8.16 17.81 -9.67
N SER A 3 -6.96 17.26 -9.85
CA SER A 3 -6.74 15.81 -9.87
C SER A 3 -6.90 15.11 -8.52
N SER A 4 -6.69 15.77 -7.39
CA SER A 4 -6.82 15.12 -6.07
C SER A 4 -8.28 15.02 -5.63
N GLU A 5 -9.07 16.04 -5.93
CA GLU A 5 -10.50 16.08 -5.59
C GLU A 5 -11.30 15.04 -6.41
N GLU A 6 -10.94 14.84 -7.69
CA GLU A 6 -11.52 13.76 -8.50
C GLU A 6 -11.14 12.37 -7.96
N ALA A 7 -9.90 12.19 -7.50
CA ALA A 7 -9.45 10.93 -6.92
C ALA A 7 -10.18 10.62 -5.60
N GLU A 8 -10.38 11.64 -4.76
CA GLU A 8 -11.14 11.52 -3.51
C GLU A 8 -12.61 11.13 -3.77
N SER A 9 -13.26 11.77 -4.75
CA SER A 9 -14.62 11.44 -5.15
C SER A 9 -14.75 10.00 -5.65
N LYS A 10 -13.82 9.55 -6.51
CA LYS A 10 -13.78 8.15 -6.98
C LYS A 10 -13.56 7.18 -5.83
N LEU A 11 -12.66 7.49 -4.90
CA LEU A 11 -12.38 6.65 -3.74
C LEU A 11 -13.62 6.51 -2.85
N ALA A 12 -14.35 7.60 -2.62
CA ALA A 12 -15.59 7.60 -1.84
C ALA A 12 -16.72 6.80 -2.50
N ALA A 13 -16.71 6.68 -3.83
CA ALA A 13 -17.69 5.88 -4.58
C ALA A 13 -17.39 4.36 -4.56
N LEU A 14 -16.20 3.94 -4.12
CA LEU A 14 -15.84 2.52 -4.07
C LEU A 14 -16.43 1.81 -2.84
N PRO A 15 -16.77 0.51 -2.96
CA PRO A 15 -17.19 -0.27 -1.80
C PRO A 15 -16.08 -0.34 -0.73
N PRO A 16 -16.38 -0.12 0.56
CA PRO A 16 -15.35 -0.10 1.62
C PRO A 16 -14.52 -1.39 1.71
N HIS A 17 -15.13 -2.54 1.43
CA HIS A 17 -14.45 -3.83 1.46
C HIS A 17 -13.39 -3.98 0.37
N LEU A 18 -13.50 -3.25 -0.74
CA LEU A 18 -12.49 -3.27 -1.80
C LEU A 18 -11.20 -2.60 -1.33
N ILE A 19 -11.32 -1.44 -0.67
CA ILE A 19 -10.17 -0.74 -0.07
C ILE A 19 -9.53 -1.63 1.00
N GLN A 20 -10.34 -2.26 1.86
CA GLN A 20 -9.84 -3.17 2.88
C GLN A 20 -9.13 -4.40 2.29
N ALA A 21 -9.65 -4.96 1.20
CA ALA A 21 -9.04 -6.10 0.52
C ALA A 21 -7.67 -5.75 -0.07
N ILE A 22 -7.55 -4.59 -0.74
CA ILE A 22 -6.28 -4.12 -1.31
C ILE A 22 -5.26 -3.84 -0.20
N VAL A 23 -5.67 -3.13 0.86
CA VAL A 23 -4.79 -2.88 2.02
C VAL A 23 -4.36 -4.21 2.64
N ALA A 24 -5.26 -5.18 2.81
CA ALA A 24 -4.90 -6.46 3.40
C ALA A 24 -3.94 -7.29 2.52
N SER A 25 -4.07 -7.23 1.18
CA SER A 25 -3.24 -8.03 0.26
C SER A 25 -1.89 -7.40 -0.06
N GLU A 26 -1.85 -6.09 -0.29
CA GLU A 26 -0.66 -5.37 -0.74
C GLU A 26 0.15 -4.82 0.43
N ASP A 27 -0.52 -4.23 1.42
CA ASP A 27 0.15 -3.46 2.47
C ASP A 27 -0.66 -3.45 3.78
N HIS A 28 -0.68 -4.60 4.46
CA HIS A 28 -1.51 -4.81 5.67
C HIS A 28 -1.24 -3.83 6.83
N ARG A 29 -0.17 -3.04 6.79
CA ARG A 29 0.13 -1.99 7.79
C ARG A 29 0.12 -0.58 7.20
N PHE A 30 -0.52 -0.37 6.05
CA PHE A 30 -0.58 0.90 5.34
C PHE A 30 -0.81 2.12 6.26
N PHE A 31 -1.79 2.05 7.16
CA PHE A 31 -2.13 3.15 8.08
C PHE A 31 -1.17 3.33 9.27
N GLY A 32 -0.17 2.45 9.42
CA GLY A 32 0.79 2.42 10.53
C GLY A 32 2.21 2.83 10.14
N HIS A 33 2.46 3.21 8.88
CA HIS A 33 3.76 3.70 8.43
C HIS A 33 3.63 4.91 7.50
N LEU A 34 4.74 5.60 7.27
CA LEU A 34 4.81 6.84 6.48
C LEU A 34 5.30 6.56 5.05
N GLY A 35 4.74 5.55 4.41
CA GLY A 35 5.12 5.13 3.05
C GLY A 35 6.26 4.11 2.92
N VAL A 36 7.04 3.84 3.97
CA VAL A 36 8.02 2.73 3.99
C VAL A 36 7.75 1.80 5.16
N ASP A 37 7.76 0.49 4.92
CA ASP A 37 7.52 -0.54 5.94
C ASP A 37 8.78 -1.38 6.24
N PRO A 38 9.60 -1.01 7.25
CA PRO A 38 10.78 -1.80 7.66
C PRO A 38 10.45 -3.23 8.09
N HIS A 39 9.29 -3.44 8.72
CA HIS A 39 8.86 -4.77 9.18
C HIS A 39 8.44 -5.65 7.98
N GLY A 40 7.73 -5.07 7.01
CA GLY A 40 7.34 -5.73 5.77
C GLY A 40 8.56 -6.14 4.95
N ILE A 41 9.56 -5.25 4.85
CA ILE A 41 10.85 -5.52 4.21
C ILE A 41 11.59 -6.65 4.92
N ALA A 42 11.76 -6.56 6.24
CA ALA A 42 12.46 -7.59 7.02
C ALA A 42 11.79 -8.97 6.89
N ARG A 43 10.46 -9.02 6.95
CA ARG A 43 9.68 -10.25 6.74
C ARG A 43 9.89 -10.80 5.34
N ALA A 44 9.84 -9.96 4.30
CA ALA A 44 10.01 -10.37 2.92
C ALA A 44 11.40 -10.98 2.68
N VAL A 45 12.45 -10.38 3.26
CA VAL A 45 13.83 -10.91 3.21
C VAL A 45 13.92 -12.28 3.89
N VAL A 46 13.35 -12.44 5.09
CA VAL A 46 13.42 -13.71 5.84
C VAL A 46 12.69 -14.86 5.14
N HIS A 47 11.59 -14.57 4.44
CA HIS A 47 10.75 -15.60 3.80
C HIS A 47 11.05 -15.77 2.31
N TYR A 48 12.07 -15.10 1.78
CA TYR A 48 12.44 -15.17 0.36
C TYR A 48 12.86 -16.61 -0.05
N PRO A 49 12.48 -17.10 -1.25
CA PRO A 49 11.65 -16.46 -2.29
C PRO A 49 10.15 -16.79 -2.19
N LYS A 50 9.74 -17.54 -1.15
CA LYS A 50 8.37 -18.06 -1.02
C LYS A 50 7.42 -17.08 -0.34
N GLY A 51 7.94 -16.02 0.29
CA GLY A 51 7.18 -14.95 0.92
C GLY A 51 6.71 -13.89 -0.09
N GLY A 52 5.65 -13.17 0.27
CA GLY A 52 5.16 -12.01 -0.50
C GLY A 52 6.13 -10.82 -0.49
N GLY A 53 5.78 -9.78 -1.25
CA GLY A 53 6.57 -8.55 -1.36
C GLY A 53 6.69 -7.76 -0.05
N GLY A 54 7.71 -6.91 0.02
CA GLY A 54 7.92 -5.96 1.11
C GLY A 54 7.61 -4.50 0.74
N SER A 55 7.19 -4.25 -0.50
CA SER A 55 6.88 -2.90 -1.02
C SER A 55 5.53 -2.41 -0.54
N THR A 56 5.43 -1.12 -0.24
CA THR A 56 4.19 -0.46 0.22
C THR A 56 3.36 0.05 -0.96
N ILE A 57 2.07 0.34 -0.73
CA ILE A 57 1.21 0.99 -1.74
C ILE A 57 1.81 2.34 -2.18
N THR A 58 2.38 3.11 -1.24
CA THR A 58 3.03 4.40 -1.54
C THR A 58 4.20 4.23 -2.50
N GLN A 59 5.05 3.22 -2.31
CA GLN A 59 6.17 2.94 -3.20
C GLN A 59 5.73 2.46 -4.60
N GLN A 60 4.56 1.81 -4.71
CA GLN A 60 4.03 1.37 -6.01
C GLN A 60 3.54 2.56 -6.86
N VAL A 61 2.99 3.61 -6.23
CA VAL A 61 2.43 4.78 -6.94
C VAL A 61 3.43 5.94 -7.06
N ASP A 62 4.41 6.01 -6.17
CA ASP A 62 5.51 6.98 -6.22
C ASP A 62 6.87 6.26 -6.17
N PRO A 63 7.52 6.06 -7.33
CA PRO A 63 8.79 5.33 -7.39
C PRO A 63 9.96 6.08 -6.73
N TYR A 64 9.79 7.36 -6.36
CA TYR A 64 10.84 8.14 -5.68
C TYR A 64 10.82 8.00 -4.15
N LEU A 65 9.89 7.22 -3.61
CA LEU A 65 9.70 7.01 -2.16
C LEU A 65 10.35 5.70 -1.64
N ALA A 66 11.19 5.06 -2.46
CA ALA A 66 11.89 3.81 -2.16
C ALA A 66 13.33 4.02 -1.65
#